data_AF-A0A6J8EGF5-F1
#
_entry.id   AF-A0A6J8EGF5-F1
#
_cell.length_a   1.000
_cell.length_b   1.000
_cell.length_c   1.000
_cell.angle_alpha   90.00
_cell.angle_beta   90.00
_cell.angle_gamma   90.00
#
_symmetry.space_group_name_H-M   'P 1'
#
loop_
_entity.id
_entity.type
_entity.pdbx_description
1 polymer ?
#
loop_
_entity_poly.entity_id
_entity_poly.type
_entity_poly.pdbx_seq_one_letter_code
_entity_poly.pdbx_strand_id
1 'polypeptide(L)'
;MKDRRGFGISYIFTVKSVTDDADVTYHMFDRRWSLGCRSTGGQHTHCYWTPYYVNDWDDFFNFQCSHYGFITGMKSIHHNHFEDRRFMFKCCGISGKDLSQCHTTFRNQFDRPNTVNVPTGSVIRGVSSTHSDYYEDRQYSWKVCKLVNRR
;
A
#
# COMPACT_ATOMS: atom_id res chain seq x y z
N MET A 1 -0.56 14.32 1.39
CA MET A 1 -0.57 15.66 2.03
C MET A 1 0.83 16.25 1.94
N LYS A 2 0.96 17.47 1.41
CA LYS A 2 2.22 18.20 1.29
C LYS A 2 2.31 19.17 2.49
N ASP A 3 3.47 19.26 3.16
CA ASP A 3 3.80 20.46 3.95
C ASP A 3 3.84 21.67 2.99
N ARG A 4 3.56 22.88 3.50
CA ARG A 4 3.71 24.17 2.80
C ARG A 4 5.12 24.39 2.21
N ARG A 5 6.10 23.53 2.56
CA ARG A 5 7.47 23.49 2.01
C ARG A 5 7.71 22.41 0.95
N GLY A 6 6.69 21.69 0.49
CA GLY A 6 6.82 20.69 -0.58
C GLY A 6 7.45 19.35 -0.19
N PHE A 7 7.99 19.21 1.03
CA PHE A 7 8.53 17.95 1.53
C PHE A 7 7.44 17.11 2.21
N GLY A 8 7.29 15.85 1.79
CA GLY A 8 6.41 14.91 2.48
C GLY A 8 7.01 14.56 3.84
N ILE A 9 6.24 14.66 4.92
CA ILE A 9 6.67 14.27 6.27
C ILE A 9 5.89 13.07 6.80
N SER A 10 4.91 12.57 6.04
CA SER A 10 3.98 11.55 6.50
C SER A 10 4.11 10.25 5.71
N TYR A 11 4.01 9.13 6.42
CA TYR A 11 3.98 7.77 5.88
C TYR A 11 2.67 7.08 6.24
N ILE A 12 2.33 6.04 5.48
CA ILE A 12 1.16 5.20 5.77
C ILE A 12 1.50 4.29 6.95
N PHE A 13 0.76 4.41 8.05
CA PHE A 13 0.92 3.56 9.24
C PHE A 13 -0.27 2.63 9.45
N THR A 14 -1.41 2.87 8.80
CA THR A 14 -2.49 1.89 8.72
C THR A 14 -3.01 1.77 7.30
N VAL A 15 -3.32 0.54 6.91
CA VAL A 15 -4.06 0.24 5.69
C VAL A 15 -5.27 -0.59 6.09
N LYS A 16 -6.45 -0.16 5.66
CA LYS A 16 -7.68 -0.92 5.78
C LYS A 16 -8.36 -1.00 4.42
N SER A 17 -8.85 -2.17 4.05
CA SER A 17 -9.82 -2.33 2.98
C SER A 17 -10.98 -3.20 3.43
N VAL A 18 -12.18 -2.88 2.98
CA VAL A 18 -13.40 -3.68 3.16
C VAL A 18 -14.02 -3.90 1.79
N THR A 19 -14.58 -5.08 1.53
CA THR A 19 -15.45 -5.28 0.36
C THR A 19 -16.74 -4.48 0.55
N ASP A 20 -17.30 -3.92 -0.52
CA ASP A 20 -18.45 -3.01 -0.46
C ASP A 20 -19.81 -3.70 -0.25
N ASP A 21 -19.84 -4.99 0.07
CA ASP A 21 -21.09 -5.74 0.11
C ASP A 21 -21.83 -5.64 1.46
N ALA A 22 -22.82 -4.75 1.50
CA ALA A 22 -24.00 -4.87 2.37
C ALA A 22 -25.24 -4.04 1.98
N ASP A 23 -25.24 -3.12 1.00
CA ASP A 23 -26.44 -2.26 0.82
C ASP A 23 -26.63 -1.51 -0.53
N VAL A 24 -26.35 -2.08 -1.72
CA VAL A 24 -26.88 -1.51 -2.99
C VAL A 24 -27.10 -2.61 -4.05
N THR A 25 -28.24 -2.53 -4.76
CA THR A 25 -28.79 -3.43 -5.77
C THR A 25 -28.02 -3.56 -7.10
N TYR A 26 -26.69 -3.42 -7.10
CA TYR A 26 -25.84 -3.74 -8.26
C TYR A 26 -24.55 -4.41 -7.79
N HIS A 27 -24.37 -5.68 -8.19
CA HIS A 27 -23.20 -6.52 -7.90
C HIS A 27 -21.94 -5.96 -8.58
N MET A 28 -21.24 -5.06 -7.90
CA MET A 28 -19.88 -4.62 -8.25
C MET A 28 -19.03 -4.76 -6.99
N PHE A 29 -18.15 -5.76 -6.93
CA PHE A 29 -17.36 -6.14 -5.76
C PHE A 29 -16.15 -5.21 -5.56
N ASP A 30 -16.39 -3.91 -5.43
CA ASP A 30 -15.33 -2.95 -5.17
C ASP A 30 -14.88 -3.00 -3.70
N ARG A 31 -13.61 -2.65 -3.39
CA ARG A 31 -13.17 -2.49 -1.98
C ARG A 31 -12.94 -1.05 -1.55
N ARG A 32 -13.63 -0.50 -0.56
CA ARG A 32 -13.22 0.81 -0.03
C ARG A 32 -11.91 0.74 0.74
N TRP A 33 -10.99 1.67 0.44
CA TRP A 33 -9.70 1.81 1.12
C TRP A 33 -9.69 2.97 2.12
N SER A 34 -9.12 2.75 3.29
CA SER A 34 -8.83 3.78 4.29
C SER A 34 -7.35 3.69 4.71
N LEU A 35 -6.65 4.82 4.58
CA LEU A 35 -5.22 4.93 4.87
C LEU A 35 -4.98 5.89 6.04
N GLY A 36 -4.41 5.39 7.12
CA GLY A 36 -3.91 6.24 8.21
C GLY A 36 -2.50 6.72 7.91
N CYS A 37 -2.27 8.02 8.08
CA CYS A 37 -0.96 8.64 7.90
C CYS A 37 -0.40 9.17 9.23
N ARG A 38 0.92 9.04 9.44
CA ARG A 38 1.63 9.57 10.61
C ARG A 38 2.93 10.25 10.18
N SER A 39 3.43 11.22 10.97
CA SER A 39 4.74 11.82 10.75
C SER A 39 5.88 10.82 10.97
N THR A 40 6.85 10.76 10.05
CA THR A 40 8.09 9.97 10.19
C THR A 40 9.12 10.63 11.12
N GLY A 41 8.96 11.93 11.42
CA GLY A 41 9.95 12.71 12.19
C GLY A 41 11.23 13.03 11.41
N GLY A 42 11.29 12.77 10.10
CA GLY A 42 12.44 13.07 9.25
C GLY A 42 12.03 13.51 7.84
N GLN A 43 12.96 14.16 7.12
CA GLN A 43 12.68 14.66 5.77
C GLN A 43 12.69 13.52 4.75
N HIS A 44 11.58 13.35 4.03
CA HIS A 44 11.52 12.40 2.92
C HIS A 44 12.34 12.88 1.73
N THR A 45 12.99 11.95 1.05
CA THR A 45 13.86 12.21 -0.12
C THR A 45 13.42 11.34 -1.29
N HIS A 46 13.82 11.71 -2.52
CA HIS A 46 13.61 10.88 -3.72
C HIS A 46 12.19 10.33 -3.85
N CYS A 47 11.19 11.20 -3.67
CA CYS A 47 9.80 10.80 -3.74
C CYS A 47 9.33 10.71 -5.19
N TYR A 48 8.74 9.58 -5.56
CA TYR A 48 8.16 9.37 -6.89
C TYR A 48 6.90 8.52 -6.80
N TRP A 49 5.96 8.76 -7.71
CA TRP A 49 4.92 7.77 -8.00
C TRP A 49 5.48 6.76 -8.99
N THR A 50 5.04 5.51 -8.90
CA THR A 50 5.26 4.57 -10.01
C THR A 50 4.81 5.23 -11.31
N PRO A 51 5.58 5.13 -12.40
CA PRO A 51 5.25 5.84 -13.64
C PRO A 51 3.96 5.29 -14.28
N TYR A 52 3.63 4.03 -14.00
CA TYR A 52 2.44 3.32 -14.46
C TYR A 52 1.82 2.51 -13.32
N TYR A 53 0.68 1.87 -13.60
CA TYR A 53 0.14 0.82 -12.75
C TYR A 53 1.14 -0.32 -12.62
N VAL A 54 1.23 -0.90 -11.42
CA VAL A 54 2.21 -1.98 -11.13
C VAL A 54 1.69 -3.37 -11.51
N ASN A 55 0.44 -3.43 -11.97
CA ASN A 55 -0.25 -4.63 -12.40
C ASN A 55 -1.31 -4.27 -13.43
N ASP A 56 -1.65 -5.25 -14.27
CA ASP A 56 -2.88 -5.25 -15.06
C ASP A 56 -4.02 -5.95 -14.31
N TRP A 57 -5.20 -6.01 -14.92
CA TRP A 57 -6.36 -6.71 -14.36
C TRP A 57 -6.07 -8.20 -14.23
N ASP A 58 -6.61 -8.84 -13.19
CA ASP A 58 -6.48 -10.26 -12.85
C ASP A 58 -5.04 -10.71 -12.55
N ASP A 59 -4.07 -9.84 -12.79
CA ASP A 59 -2.66 -10.15 -12.62
C ASP A 59 -2.23 -10.09 -11.16
N PHE A 60 -1.33 -11.02 -10.84
CA PHE A 60 -0.53 -10.98 -9.63
C PHE A 60 0.45 -9.80 -9.66
N PHE A 61 0.72 -9.23 -8.48
CA PHE A 61 1.91 -8.39 -8.31
C PHE A 61 2.64 -8.62 -6.99
N ASN A 62 3.94 -8.32 -7.03
CA ASN A 62 4.81 -8.23 -5.87
C ASN A 62 5.64 -6.95 -5.96
N PHE A 63 5.09 -5.86 -5.44
CA PHE A 63 5.68 -4.54 -5.57
C PHE A 63 6.54 -4.19 -4.36
N GLN A 64 7.70 -3.58 -4.62
CA GLN A 64 8.56 -3.03 -3.58
C GLN A 64 9.20 -1.72 -4.05
N CYS A 65 9.23 -0.71 -3.18
CA CYS A 65 9.98 0.52 -3.46
C CYS A 65 11.48 0.23 -3.64
N SER A 66 12.11 0.91 -4.60
CA SER A 66 13.55 0.80 -4.87
C SER A 66 14.37 1.58 -3.82
N HIS A 67 15.70 1.41 -3.84
CA HIS A 67 16.67 2.17 -3.01
C HIS A 67 16.33 2.26 -1.51
N TYR A 68 15.81 1.18 -0.93
CA TYR A 68 15.37 1.15 0.48
C TYR A 68 14.28 2.20 0.80
N GLY A 69 13.52 2.63 -0.21
CA GLY A 69 12.37 3.47 -0.06
C GLY A 69 11.18 2.71 0.55
N PHE A 70 10.16 3.47 0.90
CA PHE A 70 8.92 2.99 1.50
C PHE A 70 7.70 3.69 0.93
N ILE A 71 6.55 3.05 1.03
CA ILE A 71 5.27 3.50 0.51
C ILE A 71 4.75 4.63 1.40
N THR A 72 4.46 5.77 0.77
CA THR A 72 3.89 6.99 1.39
C THR A 72 2.56 7.40 0.76
N GLY A 73 2.11 6.65 -0.24
CA GLY A 73 0.86 6.90 -0.94
C GLY A 73 0.48 5.69 -1.78
N MET A 74 -0.82 5.53 -1.99
CA MET A 74 -1.40 4.48 -2.83
C MET A 74 -2.56 5.10 -3.61
N LYS A 75 -2.70 4.70 -4.88
CA LYS A 75 -3.86 4.96 -5.72
C LYS A 75 -4.26 3.64 -6.36
N SER A 76 -5.54 3.48 -6.61
CA SER A 76 -6.05 2.35 -7.37
C SER A 76 -7.22 2.79 -8.23
N ILE A 77 -7.45 2.06 -9.32
CA ILE A 77 -8.67 2.17 -10.12
C ILE A 77 -9.33 0.80 -10.21
N HIS A 78 -10.65 0.80 -10.16
CA HIS A 78 -11.49 -0.39 -10.33
C HIS A 78 -12.03 -0.45 -11.76
N HIS A 79 -12.32 -1.64 -12.27
CA HIS A 79 -12.98 -1.82 -13.54
C HIS A 79 -14.00 -2.96 -13.51
N ASN A 80 -15.28 -2.60 -13.66
CA ASN A 80 -16.40 -3.52 -13.47
C ASN A 80 -16.43 -4.72 -14.43
N HIS A 81 -15.80 -4.65 -15.60
CA HIS A 81 -15.74 -5.85 -16.46
C HIS A 81 -14.85 -6.95 -15.88
N PHE A 82 -13.78 -6.55 -15.17
CA PHE A 82 -12.84 -7.48 -14.54
C PHE A 82 -13.15 -7.66 -13.06
N GLU A 83 -14.04 -6.81 -12.50
CA GLU A 83 -14.29 -6.70 -11.06
C GLU A 83 -12.99 -6.60 -10.22
N ASP A 84 -11.99 -5.95 -10.81
CA ASP A 84 -10.63 -6.00 -10.32
C ASP A 84 -9.99 -4.60 -10.30
N ARG A 85 -8.75 -4.51 -9.79
CA ARG A 85 -8.04 -3.28 -9.48
C ARG A 85 -6.60 -3.25 -9.92
N ARG A 86 -6.22 -2.11 -10.49
CA ARG A 86 -4.83 -1.74 -10.77
C ARG A 86 -4.32 -0.74 -9.76
N PHE A 87 -3.06 -0.87 -9.36
CA PHE A 87 -2.46 -0.09 -8.28
C PHE A 87 -1.30 0.77 -8.75
N MET A 88 -1.17 1.95 -8.16
CA MET A 88 0.03 2.80 -8.21
C MET A 88 0.46 3.15 -6.80
N PHE A 89 1.76 3.22 -6.58
CA PHE A 89 2.32 3.51 -5.27
C PHE A 89 3.24 4.72 -5.31
N LYS A 90 3.22 5.50 -4.25
CA LYS A 90 4.18 6.58 -4.03
C LYS A 90 5.29 6.07 -3.13
N CYS A 91 6.49 6.01 -3.66
CA CYS A 91 7.69 5.69 -2.90
C CYS A 91 8.41 6.96 -2.47
N CYS A 92 9.01 6.94 -1.29
CA CYS A 92 9.97 7.93 -0.83
C CYS A 92 11.10 7.22 -0.07
N GLY A 93 12.29 7.79 -0.10
CA GLY A 93 13.33 7.55 0.91
C GLY A 93 13.19 8.50 2.10
N ILE A 94 14.08 8.35 3.07
CA ILE A 94 14.19 9.24 4.23
C ILE A 94 15.68 9.52 4.50
N SER A 95 16.01 10.78 4.81
CA SER A 95 17.41 11.14 5.07
C SER A 95 17.92 10.53 6.38
N GLY A 96 19.17 10.05 6.37
CA GLY A 96 19.86 9.53 7.57
C GLY A 96 19.32 8.22 8.15
N LYS A 97 18.40 7.53 7.46
CA LYS A 97 17.83 6.26 7.90
C LYS A 97 17.90 5.19 6.81
N ASP A 98 17.97 3.94 7.23
CA ASP A 98 17.86 2.75 6.40
C ASP A 98 16.72 1.84 6.87
N LEU A 99 16.40 0.84 6.04
CA LEU A 99 15.40 -0.19 6.35
C LEU A 99 16.08 -1.49 6.77
N SER A 100 15.67 -2.03 7.92
CA SER A 100 16.16 -3.29 8.45
C SER A 100 15.03 -4.13 9.04
N GLN A 101 15.33 -5.38 9.44
CA GLN A 101 14.39 -6.26 10.15
C GLN A 101 13.02 -6.34 9.46
N CYS A 102 13.03 -6.59 8.16
CA CYS A 102 11.82 -6.67 7.35
C CYS A 102 11.09 -8.00 7.57
N HIS A 103 9.76 -7.95 7.62
CA HIS A 103 8.90 -9.13 7.60
C HIS A 103 7.69 -8.86 6.69
N THR A 104 7.01 -9.93 6.28
CA THR A 104 5.77 -9.85 5.52
C THR A 104 4.61 -10.20 6.44
N THR A 105 3.53 -9.41 6.40
CA THR A 105 2.30 -9.71 7.16
C THR A 105 1.63 -10.96 6.62
N PHE A 106 0.79 -11.59 7.43
CA PHE A 106 -0.14 -12.60 6.92
C PHE A 106 -1.03 -12.01 5.83
N ARG A 107 -1.43 -12.89 4.91
CA ARG A 107 -2.34 -12.58 3.82
C ARG A 107 -3.78 -12.67 4.32
N ASN A 108 -4.64 -11.71 3.94
CA ASN A 108 -6.08 -11.82 4.23
C ASN A 108 -6.75 -12.88 3.36
N GLN A 109 -7.93 -13.36 3.78
CA GLN A 109 -8.79 -14.20 2.95
C GLN A 109 -9.54 -13.35 1.91
N PHE A 110 -10.02 -13.98 0.84
CA PHE A 110 -10.94 -13.34 -0.11
C PHE A 110 -12.25 -12.95 0.61
N ASP A 111 -12.90 -11.91 0.13
CA ASP A 111 -14.11 -11.27 0.68
C ASP A 111 -13.99 -10.79 2.13
N ARG A 112 -12.77 -10.81 2.67
CA ARG A 112 -12.50 -10.36 4.04
C ARG A 112 -11.74 -9.05 4.03
N PRO A 113 -11.87 -8.26 5.11
CA PRO A 113 -11.08 -7.05 5.25
C PRO A 113 -9.57 -7.34 5.24
N ASN A 114 -8.81 -6.47 4.58
CA ASN A 114 -7.37 -6.39 4.80
C ASN A 114 -7.13 -5.30 5.85
N THR A 115 -6.41 -5.60 6.93
CA THR A 115 -6.02 -4.59 7.93
C THR A 115 -4.56 -4.77 8.31
N VAL A 116 -3.80 -3.71 8.16
CA VAL A 116 -2.40 -3.62 8.61
C VAL A 116 -2.25 -2.43 9.52
N ASN A 117 -1.67 -2.67 10.70
CA ASN A 117 -1.22 -1.63 11.63
C ASN A 117 0.31 -1.73 11.71
N VAL A 118 1.00 -0.69 11.26
CA VAL A 118 2.45 -0.64 11.22
C VAL A 118 2.96 -0.13 12.57
N PRO A 119 3.83 -0.87 13.27
CA PRO A 119 4.40 -0.42 14.53
C PRO A 119 5.16 0.91 14.38
N THR A 120 5.15 1.74 15.43
CA THR A 120 5.94 2.98 15.46
C THR A 120 7.41 2.68 15.15
N GLY A 121 8.02 3.48 14.28
CA GLY A 121 9.41 3.26 13.84
C GLY A 121 9.54 2.21 12.73
N SER A 122 8.44 1.68 12.21
CA SER A 122 8.41 0.82 11.02
C SER A 122 7.66 1.49 9.88
N VAL A 123 7.92 1.04 8.65
CA VAL A 123 7.31 1.54 7.42
C VAL A 123 6.94 0.39 6.50
N ILE A 124 5.95 0.62 5.63
CA ILE A 124 5.58 -0.31 4.57
C ILE A 124 6.56 -0.14 3.41
N ARG A 125 7.34 -1.15 3.10
CA ARG A 125 8.29 -1.16 1.99
C ARG A 125 7.67 -1.63 0.68
N GLY A 126 6.70 -2.53 0.77
CA GLY A 126 6.12 -3.21 -0.38
C GLY A 126 4.81 -3.91 -0.05
N VAL A 127 4.17 -4.43 -1.09
CA VAL A 127 2.89 -5.14 -1.04
C VAL A 127 2.83 -6.16 -2.16
N SER A 128 2.32 -7.34 -1.85
CA SER A 128 2.00 -8.38 -2.84
C SER A 128 0.52 -8.69 -2.78
N SER A 129 -0.08 -8.89 -3.95
CA SER A 129 -1.49 -9.19 -4.11
C SER A 129 -1.73 -10.20 -5.23
N THR A 130 -2.74 -11.05 -5.03
CA THR A 130 -3.20 -12.04 -6.00
C THR A 130 -4.70 -11.86 -6.17
N HIS A 131 -5.18 -11.89 -7.41
CA HIS A 131 -6.59 -11.89 -7.79
C HIS A 131 -7.16 -13.32 -7.81
N SER A 132 -8.47 -13.45 -7.71
CA SER A 132 -9.17 -14.70 -7.96
C SER A 132 -10.50 -14.44 -8.66
N ASP A 133 -10.62 -14.89 -9.90
CA ASP A 133 -11.85 -14.76 -10.71
C ASP A 133 -13.05 -15.49 -10.07
N TYR A 134 -12.81 -16.53 -9.24
CA TYR A 134 -13.90 -17.17 -8.50
C TYR A 134 -14.54 -16.25 -7.43
N TYR A 135 -13.73 -15.40 -6.80
CA TYR A 135 -14.20 -14.49 -5.75
C TYR A 135 -14.42 -13.07 -6.28
N GLU A 136 -13.89 -12.76 -7.46
CA GLU A 136 -13.75 -11.40 -8.01
C GLU A 136 -13.15 -10.45 -6.96
N ASP A 137 -12.07 -10.92 -6.35
CA ASP A 137 -11.44 -10.25 -5.23
C ASP A 137 -9.94 -10.49 -5.18
N ARG A 138 -9.24 -9.59 -4.50
CA ARG A 138 -7.80 -9.64 -4.24
C ARG A 138 -7.49 -9.91 -2.77
N GLN A 139 -6.48 -10.74 -2.54
CA GLN A 139 -5.80 -10.85 -1.26
C GLN A 139 -4.55 -9.99 -1.23
N TYR A 140 -4.11 -9.57 -0.04
CA TYR A 140 -2.96 -8.68 0.14
C TYR A 140 -2.06 -9.13 1.29
N SER A 141 -0.76 -8.99 1.08
CA SER A 141 0.29 -9.17 2.10
C SER A 141 1.29 -8.02 2.01
N TRP A 142 1.70 -7.47 3.15
CA TRP A 142 2.46 -6.22 3.21
C TRP A 142 3.85 -6.45 3.78
N LYS A 143 4.87 -5.91 3.13
CA LYS A 143 6.26 -5.97 3.61
C LYS A 143 6.54 -4.77 4.51
N VAL A 144 6.77 -5.02 5.79
CA VAL A 144 7.02 -4.00 6.81
C VAL A 144 8.48 -4.09 7.27
N CYS A 145 9.17 -2.96 7.38
CA CYS A 145 10.56 -2.88 7.80
C CYS A 145 10.73 -1.83 8.90
N LYS A 146 11.69 -2.03 9.81
CA LYS A 146 12.08 -1.02 10.79
C LYS A 146 12.96 0.05 10.17
N LEU A 147 12.73 1.31 10.56
CA LEU A 147 13.64 2.43 10.33
C LEU A 147 14.79 2.37 11.34
N VAL A 148 16.02 2.34 10.84
CA VAL A 148 17.23 2.40 11.66
C VAL A 148 18.09 3.56 11.20
N ASN A 149 18.96 4.09 12.07
CA ASN A 149 19.94 5.08 11.65
C ASN A 149 20.88 4.46 10.61
N ARG A 150 21.10 5.18 9.52
CA ARG A 150 22.15 4.84 8.56
C ARG A 150 23.49 4.95 9.28
N ARG A 151 24.29 3.89 9.19
CA ARG A 151 25.66 3.88 9.74
C ARG A 151 26.60 4.68 8.86
#